data_AF-A0A969ZYY4-F1
#
_entry.id   AF-A0A969ZYY4-F1
#
_cell.length_a   1.000
_cell.length_b   1.000
_cell.length_c   1.000
_cell.angle_alpha   90.00
_cell.angle_beta   90.00
_cell.angle_gamma   90.00
#
_symmetry.space_group_name_H-M   'P 1'
#
loop_
_entity.id
_entity.type
_entity.pdbx_description
1 polymer ?
#
loop_
_entity_poly.entity_id
_entity_poly.type
_entity_poly.pdbx_seq_one_letter_code
_entity_poly.pdbx_strand_id
1 'polypeptide(L)'
;MFTEREPVTSSISQEISDIDLDGFPGNERVIIERITDITNTTYTTFIIQRFCPVSGNWYTQYIWTIEGLVYTEIENENWNILNAPVVILKVFARTGSFLTYRVVGYHFGALTNLVARDSIFQGNVFFDDFNIIEKIGNQYRIWQISHDELHLSPYRVPIISDAYVFEYFITGDSQILMEITELTLPVGGILQFIRRDFNPIPERLLFSTEEPEAVRIIQNRSAYQFRRPMNITFSIIPEAYNLENAANIYVKIT
;
A
#
# COMPACT_ATOMS: atom_id res chain seq x y z
N MET A 1 50.03 6.14 3.96
CA MET A 1 49.17 6.35 2.77
C MET A 1 47.78 6.61 3.31
N PHE A 2 47.40 7.89 3.43
CA PHE A 2 46.07 8.27 3.89
C PHE A 2 45.16 8.27 2.66
N THR A 3 44.17 7.40 2.63
CA THR A 3 43.08 7.48 1.67
C THR A 3 42.29 8.74 2.03
N GLU A 4 42.38 9.78 1.20
CA GLU A 4 41.41 10.87 1.19
C GLU A 4 40.03 10.23 1.03
N ARG A 5 39.21 10.28 2.08
CA ARG A 5 37.78 10.05 1.93
C ARG A 5 37.23 11.26 1.19
N GLU A 6 36.69 11.05 0.00
CA GLU A 6 35.95 12.10 -0.70
C GLU A 6 34.91 12.71 0.24
N PRO A 7 34.72 14.04 0.22
CA PRO A 7 33.67 14.69 0.99
C PRO A 7 32.32 14.12 0.54
N VAL A 8 31.57 13.54 1.48
CA VAL A 8 30.19 13.10 1.25
C VAL A 8 29.38 14.34 0.91
N THR A 9 29.05 14.50 -0.36
CA THR A 9 28.21 15.60 -0.85
C THR A 9 26.74 15.23 -0.62
N SER A 10 25.96 16.17 -0.07
CA SER A 10 24.52 16.01 0.03
C SER A 10 23.91 15.92 -1.36
N SER A 11 23.03 14.95 -1.60
CA SER A 11 22.27 14.84 -2.84
C SER A 11 20.82 15.26 -2.63
N ILE A 12 20.24 15.89 -3.65
CA ILE A 12 18.84 16.31 -3.68
C ILE A 12 18.22 15.74 -4.96
N SER A 13 17.06 15.11 -4.81
CA SER A 13 16.19 14.77 -5.95
C SER A 13 14.78 15.29 -5.68
N GLN A 14 14.09 15.68 -6.75
CA GLN A 14 12.76 16.27 -6.68
C GLN A 14 11.85 15.64 -7.72
N GLU A 15 10.63 15.35 -7.31
CA GLU A 15 9.53 14.85 -8.13
C GLU A 15 8.31 15.73 -7.87
N ILE A 16 7.53 16.03 -8.92
CA ILE A 16 6.33 16.86 -8.81
C ILE A 16 5.15 16.06 -9.35
N SER A 17 4.04 16.05 -8.61
CA SER A 17 2.79 15.42 -9.01
C SER A 17 1.65 16.41 -8.82
N ASP A 18 0.84 16.61 -9.86
CA ASP A 18 -0.38 17.41 -9.76
C ASP A 18 -1.42 16.67 -8.91
N ILE A 19 -2.20 17.42 -8.14
CA ILE A 19 -3.29 16.91 -7.31
C ILE A 19 -4.44 17.92 -7.30
N ASP A 20 -5.65 17.43 -7.02
CA ASP A 20 -6.86 18.26 -6.95
C ASP A 20 -7.48 18.11 -5.56
N LEU A 21 -7.29 19.10 -4.69
CA LEU A 21 -7.92 19.17 -3.35
C LEU A 21 -9.03 20.22 -3.27
N ASP A 22 -9.02 21.23 -4.15
CA ASP A 22 -10.10 22.21 -4.32
C ASP A 22 -11.03 21.96 -5.52
N GLY A 23 -10.75 20.91 -6.31
CA GLY A 23 -11.52 20.57 -7.49
C GLY A 23 -11.18 21.39 -8.74
N PHE A 24 -10.08 22.17 -8.72
CA PHE A 24 -9.57 22.88 -9.88
C PHE A 24 -8.23 22.30 -10.37
N PRO A 25 -8.24 21.57 -11.50
CA PRO A 25 -7.03 20.99 -12.07
C PRO A 25 -5.87 21.96 -12.24
N GLY A 26 -4.70 21.54 -11.76
CA GLY A 26 -3.44 22.27 -11.94
C GLY A 26 -3.21 23.44 -10.98
N ASN A 27 -4.10 23.66 -10.00
CA ASN A 27 -3.91 24.66 -8.96
C ASN A 27 -3.17 24.12 -7.74
N GLU A 28 -3.07 22.81 -7.58
CA GLU A 28 -2.41 22.17 -6.45
C GLU A 28 -1.43 21.10 -6.92
N ARG A 29 -0.35 20.94 -6.18
CA ARG A 29 0.69 19.95 -6.47
C ARG A 29 1.34 19.44 -5.20
N VAL A 30 1.87 18.23 -5.28
CA VAL A 30 2.79 17.67 -4.29
C VAL A 30 4.18 17.68 -4.88
N ILE A 31 5.13 18.21 -4.11
CA ILE A 31 6.55 18.06 -4.37
C ILE A 31 7.09 17.01 -3.42
N ILE A 32 7.74 15.98 -3.95
CA ILE A 32 8.49 14.99 -3.18
C ILE A 32 9.97 15.34 -3.30
N GLU A 33 10.57 15.75 -2.19
CA GLU A 33 11.99 16.04 -2.10
C GLU A 33 12.70 14.94 -1.31
N ARG A 34 13.79 14.39 -1.86
CA ARG A 34 14.63 13.45 -1.15
C ARG A 34 16.01 14.06 -0.95
N ILE A 35 16.42 14.19 0.30
CA ILE A 35 17.69 14.80 0.70
C ILE A 35 18.50 13.76 1.47
N THR A 36 19.72 13.47 1.02
CA THR A 36 20.66 12.67 1.82
C THR A 36 21.66 13.61 2.48
N ASP A 37 21.72 13.58 3.81
CA ASP A 37 22.63 14.43 4.58
C ASP A 37 24.06 13.87 4.62
N ILE A 38 24.96 14.61 5.27
CA ILE A 38 26.37 14.24 5.42
C ILE A 38 26.59 12.98 6.28
N THR A 39 25.56 12.54 7.03
CA THR A 39 25.58 11.30 7.81
C THR A 39 25.10 10.09 7.01
N ASN A 40 24.78 10.30 5.72
CA ASN A 40 24.18 9.32 4.82
C ASN A 40 22.76 8.92 5.24
N THR A 41 22.06 9.81 5.94
CA THR A 41 20.64 9.66 6.29
C THR A 41 19.80 10.33 5.22
N THR A 42 18.91 9.56 4.59
CA THR A 42 17.97 10.09 3.60
C THR A 42 16.69 10.56 4.29
N TYR A 43 16.22 11.74 3.95
CA TYR A 43 14.92 12.27 4.34
C TYR A 43 14.07 12.41 3.09
N THR A 44 12.79 12.08 3.21
CA THR A 44 11.78 12.31 2.19
C THR A 44 10.78 13.31 2.72
N THR A 45 10.56 14.40 2.00
CA THR A 45 9.63 15.45 2.35
C THR A 45 8.56 15.58 1.28
N PHE A 46 7.30 15.51 1.69
CA PHE A 46 6.15 15.88 0.87
C PHE A 46 5.78 17.32 1.17
N ILE A 47 5.71 18.15 0.13
CA ILE A 47 5.31 19.57 0.22
C ILE A 47 4.09 19.75 -0.67
N ILE A 48 2.93 20.01 -0.06
CA ILE A 48 1.72 20.37 -0.81
C ILE A 48 1.73 21.87 -1.02
N GLN A 49 1.58 22.30 -2.28
CA GLN A 49 1.54 23.70 -2.66
C GLN A 49 0.26 24.01 -3.42
N ARG A 50 -0.22 25.25 -3.27
CA ARG A 50 -1.32 25.83 -4.04
C ARG A 50 -0.85 27.05 -4.82
N PHE A 51 -1.25 27.15 -6.07
CA PHE A 51 -1.01 28.31 -6.91
C PHE A 51 -1.99 29.44 -6.57
N CYS A 52 -1.47 30.66 -6.39
CA CYS A 52 -2.30 31.86 -6.26
C CYS A 52 -2.28 32.63 -7.59
N PRO A 53 -3.40 32.68 -8.33
CA PRO A 53 -3.44 33.38 -9.61
C PRO A 53 -3.17 34.87 -9.51
N VAL A 54 -3.51 35.50 -8.38
CA VAL A 54 -3.35 36.94 -8.17
C VAL A 54 -1.88 37.33 -8.04
N SER A 55 -1.09 36.54 -7.31
CA SER A 55 0.34 36.82 -7.12
C SER A 55 1.25 36.09 -8.10
N GLY A 56 0.72 35.09 -8.83
CA GLY A 56 1.50 34.23 -9.72
C GLY A 56 2.46 33.29 -8.98
N ASN A 57 2.29 33.09 -7.67
CA ASN A 57 3.20 32.33 -6.82
C ASN A 57 2.56 31.05 -6.27
N TRP A 58 3.40 30.06 -5.99
CA TRP A 58 3.04 28.85 -5.25
C TRP A 58 3.23 29.05 -3.75
N TYR A 59 2.24 28.65 -2.95
CA TYR A 59 2.27 28.74 -1.50
C TYR A 59 2.21 27.36 -0.89
N THR A 60 3.18 27.04 -0.04
CA THR A 60 3.17 25.81 0.75
C THR A 60 2.00 25.82 1.73
N GLN A 61 1.18 24.78 1.66
CA GLN A 61 0.02 24.56 2.52
C GLN A 61 0.29 23.49 3.58
N TYR A 62 1.10 22.49 3.25
CA TYR A 62 1.38 21.36 4.13
C TYR A 62 2.78 20.80 3.85
N ILE A 63 3.46 20.35 4.92
CA ILE A 63 4.77 19.72 4.85
C ILE A 63 4.76 18.47 5.74
N TRP A 64 5.27 17.36 5.22
CA TRP A 64 5.53 16.16 5.99
C TRP A 64 6.88 15.54 5.61
N THR A 65 7.77 15.41 6.59
CA THR A 65 9.10 14.82 6.42
C THR A 65 9.21 13.50 7.18
N ILE A 66 9.84 12.52 6.56
CA ILE A 66 10.14 11.21 7.14
C ILE A 66 11.58 10.81 6.84
N GLU A 67 12.20 10.12 7.78
CA GLU A 67 13.55 9.57 7.65
C GLU A 67 13.53 8.17 7.01
N GLY A 68 14.54 7.89 6.19
CA GLY A 68 14.83 6.58 5.60
C GLY A 68 14.90 6.57 4.08
N LEU A 69 15.55 5.54 3.54
CA LEU A 69 15.44 5.20 2.12
C LEU A 69 14.07 4.59 1.85
N VAL A 70 13.23 5.36 1.17
CA VAL A 70 11.82 5.03 1.00
C VAL A 70 11.40 5.15 -0.46
N TYR A 71 10.54 4.23 -0.88
CA TYR A 71 9.75 4.40 -2.08
C TYR A 71 8.48 5.19 -1.70
N THR A 72 8.03 6.07 -2.59
CA THR A 72 6.89 6.95 -2.32
C THR A 72 5.85 6.80 -3.40
N GLU A 73 4.58 6.89 -3.00
CA GLU A 73 3.46 7.00 -3.92
C GLU A 73 2.51 8.09 -3.43
N ILE A 74 1.74 8.66 -4.35
CA ILE A 74 0.67 9.60 -4.06
C ILE A 74 -0.58 9.08 -4.75
N GLU A 75 -1.71 9.09 -4.04
CA GLU A 75 -3.03 8.94 -4.63
C GLU A 75 -3.91 10.14 -4.25
N ASN A 76 -4.74 10.61 -5.16
CA ASN A 76 -5.67 11.72 -4.91
C ASN A 76 -7.03 11.37 -5.51
N GLU A 77 -8.08 11.52 -4.70
CA GLU A 77 -9.45 11.20 -5.08
C GLU A 77 -10.43 11.84 -4.07
N ASN A 78 -11.72 11.92 -4.41
CA ASN A 78 -12.78 12.22 -3.46
C ASN A 78 -12.95 11.07 -2.45
N TRP A 79 -12.93 11.39 -1.15
CA TRP A 79 -13.20 10.42 -0.11
C TRP A 79 -14.66 10.52 0.34
N ASN A 80 -15.42 9.45 0.10
CA ASN A 80 -16.86 9.40 0.35
C ASN A 80 -17.29 9.76 1.78
N ILE A 81 -16.45 9.48 2.78
CA ILE A 81 -16.74 9.73 4.20
C ILE A 81 -16.84 11.22 4.50
N LEU A 82 -15.93 12.01 3.93
CA LEU A 82 -15.91 13.46 4.09
C LEU A 82 -16.64 14.17 2.95
N ASN A 83 -16.98 13.43 1.89
CA ASN A 83 -17.48 13.96 0.63
C ASN A 83 -16.60 15.12 0.12
N ALA A 84 -15.29 14.94 0.25
CA ALA A 84 -14.28 15.94 -0.10
C ALA A 84 -13.04 15.27 -0.70
N PRO A 85 -12.36 15.95 -1.64
CA PRO A 85 -11.06 15.51 -2.14
C PRO A 85 -10.02 15.40 -1.03
N VAL A 86 -9.24 14.32 -1.07
CA VAL A 86 -8.09 14.10 -0.19
C VAL A 86 -6.90 13.56 -0.98
N VAL A 87 -5.72 13.64 -0.39
CA VAL A 87 -4.49 13.05 -0.91
C VAL A 87 -3.93 12.05 0.09
N ILE A 88 -3.55 10.88 -0.40
CA ILE A 88 -2.85 9.85 0.36
C ILE A 88 -1.36 9.96 0.01
N LEU A 89 -0.55 10.31 0.99
CA LEU A 89 0.90 10.35 0.88
C LEU A 89 1.44 9.05 1.46
N LYS A 90 2.07 8.21 0.62
CA LYS A 90 2.55 6.89 1.01
C LYS A 90 4.07 6.82 0.98
N VAL A 91 4.59 6.09 1.96
CA VAL A 91 6.01 5.85 2.14
C VAL A 91 6.22 4.38 2.46
N PHE A 92 7.03 3.71 1.65
CA PHE A 92 7.35 2.30 1.82
C PHE A 92 8.82 2.14 2.20
N ALA A 93 9.08 1.50 3.33
CA ALA A 93 10.42 1.10 3.72
C ALA A 93 10.97 0.07 2.71
N ARG A 94 12.23 0.21 2.32
CA ARG A 94 12.90 -0.73 1.39
C ARG A 94 12.88 -2.18 1.91
N THR A 95 13.04 -2.38 3.21
CA THR A 95 13.06 -3.69 3.84
C THR A 95 11.70 -3.99 4.49
N GLY A 96 11.18 -5.20 4.28
CA GLY A 96 9.93 -5.66 4.88
C GLY A 96 8.65 -5.03 4.34
N SER A 97 8.73 -4.11 3.37
CA SER A 97 7.59 -3.44 2.76
C SER A 97 6.65 -2.80 3.79
N PHE A 98 7.22 -2.17 4.82
CA PHE A 98 6.44 -1.43 5.81
C PHE A 98 5.89 -0.17 5.18
N LEU A 99 4.58 0.03 5.28
CA LEU A 99 3.89 1.23 4.84
C LEU A 99 3.76 2.22 6.02
N THR A 100 4.10 3.46 5.74
CA THR A 100 3.70 4.62 6.53
C THR A 100 2.93 5.56 5.61
N TYR A 101 1.76 6.03 6.02
CA TYR A 101 0.96 6.94 5.19
C TYR A 101 0.28 8.04 5.99
N ARG A 102 -0.07 9.11 5.26
CA ARG A 102 -0.91 10.21 5.72
C ARG A 102 -2.06 10.42 4.74
N VAL A 103 -3.27 10.64 5.25
CA VAL A 103 -4.38 11.17 4.44
C VAL A 103 -4.51 12.64 4.78
N VAL A 104 -4.35 13.51 3.78
CA VAL A 104 -4.37 14.95 3.95
C VAL A 104 -5.56 15.53 3.19
N GLY A 105 -6.30 16.43 3.82
CA GLY A 105 -7.48 17.06 3.23
C GLY A 105 -7.84 18.36 3.95
N TYR A 106 -8.78 19.11 3.38
CA TYR A 106 -9.23 20.37 3.98
C TYR A 106 -10.10 20.11 5.20
N HIS A 107 -9.75 20.76 6.32
CA HIS A 107 -10.54 20.77 7.53
C HIS A 107 -10.51 22.18 8.12
N PHE A 108 -11.69 22.76 8.36
CA PHE A 108 -11.84 24.15 8.83
C PHE A 108 -11.01 25.19 8.03
N GLY A 109 -10.94 25.02 6.71
CA GLY A 109 -10.29 25.98 5.80
C GLY A 109 -8.77 25.86 5.67
N ALA A 110 -8.15 24.86 6.31
CA ALA A 110 -6.72 24.58 6.18
C ALA A 110 -6.48 23.12 5.78
N LEU A 111 -5.37 22.85 5.10
CA LEU A 111 -4.93 21.48 4.88
C LEU A 111 -4.41 20.90 6.19
N THR A 112 -4.95 19.74 6.57
CA THR A 112 -4.53 19.02 7.76
C THR A 112 -4.39 17.53 7.48
N ASN A 113 -3.66 16.88 8.37
CA ASN A 113 -3.59 15.44 8.42
C ASN A 113 -4.87 14.87 9.07
N LEU A 114 -5.67 14.16 8.27
CA LEU A 114 -6.91 13.51 8.70
C LEU A 114 -6.64 12.12 9.30
N VAL A 115 -5.63 11.41 8.76
CA VAL A 115 -5.26 10.06 9.20
C VAL A 115 -3.75 9.91 9.19
N ALA A 116 -3.19 9.47 10.32
CA ALA A 116 -1.78 9.09 10.45
C ALA A 116 -1.64 7.60 10.78
N ARG A 117 -0.88 6.87 9.96
CA ARG A 117 -0.57 5.47 10.20
C ARG A 117 0.89 5.20 9.87
N ASP A 118 1.56 4.48 10.75
CA ASP A 118 3.01 4.27 10.68
C ASP A 118 3.33 2.77 10.80
N SER A 119 4.38 2.34 10.11
CA SER A 119 5.01 1.01 10.28
C SER A 119 4.05 -0.17 10.09
N ILE A 120 3.15 -0.08 9.10
CA ILE A 120 2.24 -1.18 8.75
C ILE A 120 3.02 -2.24 7.96
N PHE A 121 3.28 -3.38 8.59
CA PHE A 121 4.00 -4.50 7.98
C PHE A 121 3.30 -5.02 6.72
N GLN A 122 4.00 -5.08 5.58
CA GLN A 122 3.43 -5.46 4.28
C GLN A 122 2.12 -4.74 3.98
N GLY A 123 2.06 -3.47 4.37
CA GLY A 123 0.88 -2.65 4.25
C GLY A 123 0.68 -2.13 2.83
N ASN A 124 -0.58 -1.89 2.47
CA ASN A 124 -0.92 -0.96 1.41
C ASN A 124 -2.12 -0.10 1.82
N VAL A 125 -2.29 1.05 1.20
CA VAL A 125 -3.51 1.87 1.29
C VAL A 125 -3.85 2.37 -0.11
N PHE A 126 -5.12 2.35 -0.49
CA PHE A 126 -5.55 2.73 -1.84
C PHE A 126 -7.03 3.13 -1.86
N PHE A 127 -7.44 3.82 -2.92
CA PHE A 127 -8.85 4.08 -3.19
C PHE A 127 -9.56 2.89 -3.87
N ASP A 128 -10.75 2.55 -3.38
CA ASP A 128 -11.68 1.59 -3.98
C ASP A 128 -13.10 2.18 -3.95
N ASP A 129 -13.64 2.56 -5.10
CA ASP A 129 -14.94 3.24 -5.23
C ASP A 129 -15.11 4.42 -4.24
N PHE A 130 -14.15 5.35 -4.22
CA PHE A 130 -14.09 6.52 -3.31
C PHE A 130 -13.91 6.18 -1.82
N ASN A 131 -13.70 4.91 -1.46
CA ASN A 131 -13.35 4.49 -0.11
C ASN A 131 -11.83 4.37 0.03
N ILE A 132 -11.30 4.71 1.20
CA ILE A 132 -9.89 4.42 1.52
C ILE A 132 -9.83 3.05 2.19
N ILE A 133 -9.15 2.11 1.53
CA ILE A 133 -8.94 0.74 2.01
C ILE A 133 -7.50 0.58 2.48
N GLU A 134 -7.31 0.17 3.74
CA GLU A 134 -6.02 -0.26 4.30
C GLU A 134 -5.91 -1.78 4.19
N LYS A 135 -4.74 -2.26 3.77
CA LYS A 135 -4.43 -3.68 3.59
C LYS A 135 -3.21 -4.06 4.43
N ILE A 136 -3.25 -5.23 5.07
CA ILE A 136 -2.12 -5.88 5.76
C ILE A 136 -2.17 -7.37 5.39
N GLY A 137 -1.21 -7.88 4.61
CA GLY A 137 -1.32 -9.26 4.10
C GLY A 137 -2.57 -9.40 3.23
N ASN A 138 -3.48 -10.33 3.52
CA ASN A 138 -4.82 -10.39 2.88
C ASN A 138 -5.93 -9.92 3.82
N GLN A 139 -5.60 -9.23 4.92
CA GLN A 139 -6.58 -8.49 5.70
C GLN A 139 -6.84 -7.15 5.05
N TYR A 140 -8.11 -6.81 4.93
CA TYR A 140 -8.55 -5.52 4.42
C TYR A 140 -9.39 -4.81 5.48
N ARG A 141 -9.20 -3.51 5.58
CA ARG A 141 -9.95 -2.62 6.47
C ARG A 141 -10.36 -1.38 5.70
N ILE A 142 -11.52 -0.86 6.02
CA ILE A 142 -12.08 0.34 5.42
C ILE A 142 -12.17 1.38 6.53
N TRP A 143 -11.74 2.61 6.25
CA TRP A 143 -12.02 3.70 7.17
C TRP A 143 -13.52 3.98 7.19
N GLN A 144 -14.07 4.30 8.35
CA GLN A 144 -15.48 4.63 8.57
C GLN A 144 -15.61 5.71 9.66
N ILE A 145 -16.71 6.46 9.65
CA ILE A 145 -17.10 7.31 10.79
C ILE A 145 -18.11 6.57 11.64
N SER A 146 -17.87 6.50 12.95
CA SER A 146 -18.82 6.01 13.95
C SER A 146 -18.67 6.87 15.19
N HIS A 147 -19.78 7.33 15.76
CA HIS A 147 -19.78 8.26 16.91
C HIS A 147 -18.88 9.49 16.68
N ASP A 148 -18.96 10.08 15.49
CA ASP A 148 -18.16 11.25 15.06
C ASP A 148 -16.63 11.03 15.02
N GLU A 149 -16.18 9.77 15.10
CA GLU A 149 -14.77 9.39 15.05
C GLU A 149 -14.44 8.51 13.84
N LEU A 150 -13.31 8.80 13.20
CA LEU A 150 -12.71 7.97 12.16
C LEU A 150 -12.08 6.71 12.78
N HIS A 151 -12.48 5.54 12.30
CA HIS A 151 -11.94 4.25 12.73
C HIS A 151 -11.82 3.28 11.55
N LEU A 152 -10.98 2.26 11.70
CA LEU A 152 -10.83 1.18 10.72
C LEU A 152 -11.75 0.01 11.07
N SER A 153 -12.63 -0.34 10.15
CA SER A 153 -13.51 -1.50 10.24
C SER A 153 -13.06 -2.61 9.28
N PRO A 154 -13.30 -3.90 9.60
CA PRO A 154 -13.02 -4.97 8.65
C PRO A 154 -13.74 -4.77 7.31
N TYR A 155 -13.03 -5.03 6.21
CA TYR A 155 -13.55 -4.94 4.85
C TYR A 155 -13.35 -6.27 4.14
N ARG A 156 -14.35 -6.70 3.36
CA ARG A 156 -14.23 -7.85 2.48
C ARG A 156 -13.97 -7.34 1.08
N VAL A 157 -12.78 -7.63 0.56
CA VAL A 157 -12.45 -7.28 -0.83
C VAL A 157 -13.43 -7.96 -1.78
N PRO A 158 -13.95 -7.26 -2.82
CA PRO A 158 -14.82 -7.87 -3.81
C PRO A 158 -14.16 -9.06 -4.51
N ILE A 159 -14.98 -10.08 -4.77
CA ILE A 159 -14.56 -11.24 -5.57
C ILE A 159 -14.51 -10.82 -7.04
N ILE A 160 -13.40 -11.10 -7.71
CA ILE A 160 -13.26 -10.87 -9.15
C ILE A 160 -14.17 -11.86 -9.89
N SER A 161 -14.95 -11.39 -10.86
CA SER A 161 -15.79 -12.26 -11.69
C SER A 161 -14.96 -13.40 -12.28
N ASP A 162 -15.50 -14.62 -12.21
CA ASP A 162 -14.90 -15.84 -12.76
C ASP A 162 -13.53 -16.21 -12.16
N ALA A 163 -13.11 -15.57 -11.08
CA ALA A 163 -11.93 -15.97 -10.33
C ALA A 163 -12.20 -17.23 -9.51
N TYR A 164 -11.19 -18.10 -9.48
CA TYR A 164 -11.12 -19.19 -8.53
C TYR A 164 -10.75 -18.60 -7.18
N VAL A 165 -11.64 -18.76 -6.20
CA VAL A 165 -11.45 -18.21 -4.86
C VAL A 165 -10.84 -19.28 -3.96
N PHE A 166 -9.68 -18.98 -3.41
CA PHE A 166 -9.04 -19.77 -2.37
C PHE A 166 -9.32 -19.14 -1.02
N GLU A 167 -10.02 -19.87 -0.16
CA GLU A 167 -10.44 -19.38 1.15
C GLU A 167 -9.65 -20.03 2.27
N TYR A 168 -9.25 -19.23 3.25
CA TYR A 168 -8.53 -19.72 4.42
C TYR A 168 -8.84 -18.90 5.67
N PHE A 169 -8.48 -19.47 6.81
CA PHE A 169 -8.59 -18.85 8.13
C PHE A 169 -7.24 -18.96 8.85
N ILE A 170 -6.95 -18.00 9.72
CA ILE A 170 -5.86 -18.11 10.69
C ILE A 170 -6.48 -18.12 12.08
N THR A 171 -6.28 -19.20 12.82
CA THR A 171 -6.78 -19.35 14.19
C THR A 171 -6.02 -18.43 15.16
N GLY A 172 -6.54 -18.27 16.38
CA GLY A 172 -5.87 -17.48 17.43
C GLY A 172 -4.47 -18.01 17.81
N ASP A 173 -4.21 -19.30 17.56
CA ASP A 173 -2.92 -19.95 17.80
C ASP A 173 -2.05 -19.99 16.53
N SER A 174 -2.33 -19.09 15.57
CA SER A 174 -1.57 -18.91 14.34
C SER A 174 -1.55 -20.13 13.41
N GLN A 175 -2.46 -21.11 13.58
CA GLN A 175 -2.63 -22.20 12.61
C GLN A 175 -3.48 -21.76 11.43
N ILE A 176 -3.09 -22.15 10.21
CA ILE A 176 -3.84 -21.91 8.98
C ILE A 176 -4.79 -23.07 8.73
N LEU A 177 -6.07 -22.75 8.51
CA LEU A 177 -7.11 -23.71 8.14
C LEU A 177 -7.58 -23.42 6.71
N MET A 178 -7.61 -24.45 5.88
CA MET A 178 -8.05 -24.42 4.48
C MET A 178 -8.57 -25.79 4.07
N GLU A 179 -9.47 -25.83 3.10
CA GLU A 179 -10.11 -27.09 2.66
C GLU A 179 -9.30 -27.83 1.59
N ILE A 180 -8.54 -27.09 0.78
CA ILE A 180 -7.77 -27.60 -0.35
C ILE A 180 -6.32 -27.14 -0.27
N THR A 181 -5.40 -28.02 -0.63
CA THR A 181 -3.96 -27.70 -0.75
C THR A 181 -3.46 -27.81 -2.19
N GLU A 182 -4.29 -28.31 -3.10
CA GLU A 182 -3.96 -28.49 -4.51
C GLU A 182 -5.08 -27.98 -5.39
N LEU A 183 -4.75 -27.30 -6.48
CA LEU A 183 -5.71 -26.73 -7.42
C LEU A 183 -5.18 -26.85 -8.85
N THR A 184 -6.07 -27.10 -9.81
CA THR A 184 -5.76 -27.00 -11.24
C THR A 184 -6.58 -25.87 -11.86
N LEU A 185 -5.91 -24.99 -12.61
CA LEU A 185 -6.51 -23.82 -13.25
C LEU A 185 -6.18 -23.80 -14.74
N PRO A 186 -7.09 -23.31 -15.60
CA PRO A 186 -6.75 -23.08 -16.99
C PRO A 186 -5.79 -21.90 -17.15
N VAL A 187 -4.98 -21.90 -18.22
CA VAL A 187 -4.27 -20.69 -18.67
C VAL A 187 -5.26 -19.54 -18.85
N GLY A 188 -4.90 -18.35 -18.37
CA GLY A 188 -5.75 -17.15 -18.35
C GLY A 188 -6.61 -17.03 -17.09
N GLY A 189 -6.74 -18.11 -16.31
CA GLY A 189 -7.49 -18.15 -15.06
C GLY A 189 -6.94 -17.19 -14.00
N ILE A 190 -7.84 -16.74 -13.13
CA ILE A 190 -7.53 -15.87 -12.00
C ILE A 190 -7.69 -16.67 -10.71
N LEU A 191 -6.68 -16.67 -9.84
CA LEU A 191 -6.75 -17.17 -8.48
C LEU A 191 -6.78 -16.00 -7.51
N GLN A 192 -7.78 -15.94 -6.64
CA GLN A 192 -7.91 -14.90 -5.62
C GLN A 192 -7.88 -15.51 -4.22
N PHE A 193 -7.04 -14.97 -3.34
CA PHE A 193 -6.96 -15.39 -1.95
C PHE A 193 -7.86 -14.54 -1.07
N ILE A 194 -8.77 -15.19 -0.33
CA ILE A 194 -9.68 -14.54 0.60
C ILE A 194 -9.48 -15.12 1.99
N ARG A 195 -8.96 -14.30 2.89
CA ARG A 195 -8.99 -14.60 4.32
C ARG A 195 -10.41 -14.39 4.85
N ARG A 196 -10.94 -15.37 5.58
CA ARG A 196 -12.33 -15.40 6.04
C ARG A 196 -12.53 -14.96 7.49
N ASP A 197 -11.50 -15.08 8.33
CA ASP A 197 -11.52 -14.59 9.71
C ASP A 197 -11.11 -13.11 9.81
N PHE A 198 -11.34 -12.53 10.99
CA PHE A 198 -10.93 -11.16 11.33
C PHE A 198 -9.91 -11.12 12.49
N ASN A 199 -9.19 -12.23 12.73
CA ASN A 199 -8.19 -12.26 13.78
C ASN A 199 -7.04 -11.30 13.44
N PRO A 200 -6.48 -10.57 14.42
CA PRO A 200 -5.50 -9.52 14.16
C PRO A 200 -4.10 -10.06 13.78
N ILE A 201 -3.93 -11.38 13.69
CA ILE A 201 -2.66 -12.04 13.36
C ILE A 201 -2.29 -11.71 11.91
N PRO A 202 -1.20 -10.97 11.63
CA PRO A 202 -0.80 -10.66 10.27
C PRO A 202 -0.32 -11.91 9.55
N GLU A 203 -0.36 -11.88 8.22
CA GLU A 203 0.17 -12.94 7.38
C GLU A 203 1.04 -12.39 6.26
N ARG A 204 1.87 -13.28 5.73
CA ARG A 204 2.61 -13.07 4.49
C ARG A 204 2.18 -14.13 3.48
N LEU A 205 1.80 -13.68 2.29
CA LEU A 205 1.57 -14.54 1.13
C LEU A 205 2.77 -14.44 0.20
N LEU A 206 3.46 -15.57 0.00
CA LEU A 206 4.54 -15.70 -0.97
C LEU A 206 4.11 -16.63 -2.09
N PHE A 207 4.70 -16.46 -3.27
CA PHE A 207 4.62 -17.46 -4.31
C PHE A 207 6.01 -17.71 -4.90
N SER A 208 6.25 -18.94 -5.35
CA SER A 208 7.49 -19.35 -5.98
C SER A 208 7.20 -19.99 -7.33
N THR A 209 7.91 -19.51 -8.35
CA THR A 209 7.87 -20.05 -9.70
C THR A 209 9.17 -19.73 -10.46
N GLU A 210 9.49 -20.54 -11.45
CA GLU A 210 10.61 -20.34 -12.37
C GLU A 210 10.33 -19.24 -13.41
N GLU A 211 9.05 -18.94 -13.69
CA GLU A 211 8.61 -17.94 -14.69
C GLU A 211 7.74 -16.84 -14.04
N PRO A 212 8.30 -15.94 -13.20
CA PRO A 212 7.53 -14.91 -12.51
C PRO A 212 6.79 -13.96 -13.48
N GLU A 213 7.32 -13.75 -14.68
CA GLU A 213 6.69 -12.94 -15.74
C GLU A 213 5.41 -13.57 -16.32
N ALA A 214 5.22 -14.88 -16.12
CA ALA A 214 3.99 -15.57 -16.49
C ALA A 214 2.84 -15.31 -15.50
N VAL A 215 3.13 -14.69 -14.34
CA VAL A 215 2.15 -14.36 -13.31
C VAL A 215 1.92 -12.85 -13.29
N ARG A 216 0.69 -12.43 -13.59
CA ARG A 216 0.26 -11.05 -13.39
C ARG A 216 -0.41 -10.92 -12.02
N ILE A 217 0.18 -10.13 -11.13
CA ILE A 217 -0.46 -9.75 -9.87
C ILE A 217 -1.56 -8.72 -10.16
N ILE A 218 -2.77 -9.01 -9.72
CA ILE A 218 -3.88 -8.06 -9.72
C ILE A 218 -3.76 -7.25 -8.43
N GLN A 219 -3.31 -6.01 -8.59
CA GLN A 219 -3.04 -5.10 -7.47
C GLN A 219 -4.26 -5.00 -6.56
N ASN A 220 -4.00 -4.92 -5.26
CA ASN A 220 -5.01 -4.67 -4.23
C ASN A 220 -6.12 -5.74 -4.09
N ARG A 221 -6.13 -6.80 -4.90
CA ARG A 221 -7.15 -7.87 -4.83
C ARG A 221 -6.65 -9.19 -4.27
N SER A 222 -5.35 -9.28 -3.96
CA SER A 222 -4.70 -10.54 -3.56
C SER A 222 -4.99 -11.66 -4.56
N ALA A 223 -4.91 -11.30 -5.84
CA ALA A 223 -5.25 -12.15 -6.95
C ALA A 223 -4.14 -12.20 -7.99
N TYR A 224 -4.07 -13.32 -8.69
CA TYR A 224 -3.00 -13.68 -9.61
C TYR A 224 -3.62 -14.24 -10.89
N GLN A 225 -3.22 -13.70 -12.03
CA GLN A 225 -3.63 -14.18 -13.35
C GLN A 225 -2.45 -14.88 -14.03
N PHE A 226 -2.68 -16.09 -14.51
CA PHE A 226 -1.64 -16.94 -15.10
C PHE A 226 -1.68 -16.89 -16.62
N ARG A 227 -0.55 -16.62 -17.28
CA ARG A 227 -0.49 -16.40 -18.73
C ARG A 227 0.04 -17.59 -19.52
N ARG A 228 0.58 -18.61 -18.84
CA ARG A 228 1.17 -19.81 -19.44
C ARG A 228 0.96 -21.02 -18.53
N PRO A 229 1.03 -22.25 -19.08
CA PRO A 229 1.07 -23.46 -18.27
C PRO A 229 2.30 -23.46 -17.36
N MET A 230 2.12 -23.79 -16.08
CA MET A 230 3.18 -23.76 -15.08
C MET A 230 2.74 -24.48 -13.80
N ASN A 231 3.71 -24.81 -12.93
CA ASN A 231 3.42 -25.15 -11.54
C ASN A 231 3.88 -24.00 -10.66
N ILE A 232 3.04 -23.62 -9.70
CA ILE A 232 3.33 -22.55 -8.76
C ILE A 232 2.95 -23.00 -7.36
N THR A 233 3.78 -22.67 -6.38
CA THR A 233 3.47 -22.90 -4.97
C THR A 233 3.21 -21.57 -4.32
N PHE A 234 2.08 -21.44 -3.64
CA PHE A 234 1.79 -20.32 -2.75
C PHE A 234 2.03 -20.77 -1.31
N SER A 235 2.66 -19.92 -0.51
CA SER A 235 2.88 -20.15 0.91
C SER A 235 2.21 -19.04 1.71
N ILE A 236 1.26 -19.39 2.56
CA ILE A 236 0.67 -18.51 3.56
C ILE A 236 1.45 -18.70 4.86
N ILE A 237 2.05 -17.64 5.38
CA ILE A 237 2.88 -17.66 6.59
C ILE A 237 2.22 -16.78 7.65
N PRO A 238 1.71 -17.36 8.76
CA PRO A 238 1.08 -16.59 9.83
C PRO A 238 2.14 -15.84 10.64
N GLU A 239 1.73 -14.80 11.36
CA GLU A 239 2.61 -13.88 12.11
C GLU A 239 3.72 -13.28 11.23
N ALA A 240 3.53 -13.28 9.92
CA ALA A 240 4.48 -12.94 8.86
C ALA A 240 5.80 -13.75 8.80
N TYR A 241 6.16 -14.50 9.84
CA TYR A 241 7.46 -15.18 9.95
C TYR A 241 7.38 -16.59 10.56
N ASN A 242 6.21 -17.04 11.02
CA ASN A 242 6.05 -18.35 11.63
C ASN A 242 6.02 -19.46 10.57
N LEU A 243 7.23 -19.87 10.16
CA LEU A 243 7.41 -20.90 9.13
C LEU A 243 6.94 -22.30 9.57
N GLU A 244 6.88 -22.56 10.89
CA GLU A 244 6.41 -23.84 11.43
C GLU A 244 4.91 -24.04 11.17
N ASN A 245 4.15 -22.96 11.21
CA ASN A 245 2.72 -22.95 10.91
C ASN A 245 2.39 -22.51 9.47
N ALA A 246 3.40 -22.41 8.60
CA ALA A 246 3.18 -22.04 7.21
C ALA A 246 2.43 -23.14 6.45
N ALA A 247 1.58 -22.72 5.52
CA ALA A 247 0.76 -23.63 4.74
C ALA A 247 0.99 -23.41 3.24
N ASN A 248 1.21 -24.51 2.52
CA ASN A 248 1.52 -24.48 1.09
C ASN A 248 0.33 -24.92 0.26
N ILE A 249 0.17 -24.26 -0.88
CA ILE A 249 -0.88 -24.51 -1.85
C ILE A 249 -0.22 -24.69 -3.21
N TYR A 250 -0.39 -25.86 -3.80
CA TYR A 250 0.20 -26.24 -5.07
C TYR A 250 -0.83 -26.01 -6.19
N VAL A 251 -0.49 -25.15 -7.14
CA VAL A 251 -1.39 -24.78 -8.22
C VAL A 251 -0.75 -25.20 -9.55
N LYS A 252 -1.48 -26.02 -10.30
CA LYS A 252 -1.11 -26.44 -11.65
C LYS A 252 -1.91 -25.63 -12.66
N ILE A 253 -1.23 -24.95 -13.57
CA ILE A 253 -1.85 -24.21 -14.67
C ILE A 253 -1.75 -25.06 -15.94
N THR A 254 -2.89 -25.33 -16.59
CA THR A 254 -3.00 -26.20 -17.78
C THR A 254 -3.64 -25.51 -18.97
#